data_AF-A0A3E4R7Z7-F1
#
_entry.id   AF-A0A3E4R7Z7-F1
#
_cell.length_a   1.000
_cell.length_b   1.000
_cell.length_c   1.000
_cell.angle_alpha   90.00
_cell.angle_beta   90.00
_cell.angle_gamma   90.00
#
_symmetry.space_group_name_H-M   'P 1'
#
loop_
_entity.id
_entity.type
_entity.pdbx_description
1 polymer ?
#
loop_
_entity_poly.entity_id
_entity_poly.type
_entity_poly.pdbx_seq_one_letter_code
_entity_poly.pdbx_strand_id
1 'polypeptide(L)'
;MNKELTFNDLPMVVAQLRDEVVGMKQMITNLQSQNKPQKANTHIPMSVEEASAYLKMPMATLYMKLGNGSIPATKPGKRYCLYQDELDKWLETNRKNPVPLTAEEENAAILAGNKRKPKPLNW
;
A
#
# COMPACT_ATOMS: atom_id res chain seq x y z
N MET A 1 -10.68 -40.12 -15.18
CA MET A 1 -9.75 -41.23 -15.47
C MET A 1 -8.58 -41.06 -14.53
N ASN A 2 -8.63 -41.68 -13.34
CA ASN A 2 -7.55 -41.55 -12.35
C ASN A 2 -6.44 -42.52 -12.76
N LYS A 3 -5.34 -41.98 -13.26
CA LYS A 3 -4.15 -42.76 -13.58
C LYS A 3 -3.50 -43.11 -12.23
N GLU A 4 -3.46 -44.39 -11.87
CA GLU A 4 -2.78 -44.83 -10.65
C GLU A 4 -1.29 -44.48 -10.77
N LEU A 5 -0.86 -43.53 -9.96
CA LEU A 5 0.52 -43.08 -9.90
C LEU A 5 1.35 -44.15 -9.19
N THR A 6 2.39 -44.64 -9.86
CA THR A 6 3.31 -45.62 -9.29
C THR A 6 4.59 -44.94 -8.81
N PHE A 7 5.39 -45.64 -8.01
CA PHE A 7 6.66 -45.11 -7.51
C PHE A 7 7.65 -44.76 -8.64
N ASN A 8 7.51 -45.41 -9.81
CA ASN A 8 8.34 -45.14 -10.99
C ASN A 8 8.00 -43.80 -11.65
N ASP A 9 6.81 -43.26 -11.39
CA ASP A 9 6.35 -41.98 -11.95
C ASP A 9 6.77 -40.77 -11.09
N LEU A 10 7.35 -41.02 -9.90
CA LEU A 10 7.78 -39.97 -8.97
C LEU A 10 8.72 -38.94 -9.62
N PRO A 11 9.76 -39.32 -10.38
CA PRO A 11 10.64 -38.33 -11.00
C PRO A 11 9.88 -37.38 -11.95
N MET A 12 8.89 -37.91 -12.68
CA MET A 12 8.07 -37.14 -13.61
C MET A 12 7.12 -36.18 -12.86
N VAL A 13 6.43 -36.66 -11.82
CA VAL A 13 5.53 -35.82 -11.02
C VAL A 13 6.30 -34.73 -10.27
N VAL A 14 7.46 -35.06 -9.72
CA VAL A 14 8.30 -34.08 -9.01
C VAL A 14 8.83 -33.01 -9.97
N ALA A 15 9.18 -33.38 -11.20
CA ALA A 15 9.56 -32.42 -12.23
C ALA A 15 8.40 -31.49 -12.60
N GLN A 16 7.20 -32.04 -12.84
CA GLN A 16 6.00 -31.25 -13.12
C GLN A 16 5.66 -30.28 -11.98
N LEU A 17 5.70 -30.77 -10.74
CA LEU A 17 5.40 -29.95 -9.55
C LEU A 17 6.44 -28.84 -9.36
N ARG A 18 7.72 -29.13 -9.63
CA ARG A 18 8.77 -28.10 -9.64
C ARG A 18 8.46 -27.02 -10.67
N ASP A 19 8.10 -27.40 -11.89
CA ASP A 19 7.83 -26.46 -12.98
C ASP A 19 6.60 -25.59 -12.68
N GLU A 20 5.53 -26.18 -12.14
CA GLU A 20 4.35 -25.45 -11.66
C GLU A 20 4.71 -24.45 -10.55
N VAL A 21 5.53 -24.86 -9.58
CA VAL A 21 5.99 -23.97 -8.50
C VAL A 21 6.85 -22.83 -9.03
N VAL A 22 7.71 -23.08 -10.02
CA VAL A 22 8.50 -22.04 -10.68
C VAL A 22 7.57 -21.07 -11.44
N GLY A 23 6.58 -21.58 -12.16
CA GLY A 23 5.57 -20.77 -12.85
C GLY A 23 4.78 -19.88 -11.89
N MET A 24 4.31 -20.43 -10.76
CA MET A 24 3.63 -19.65 -9.72
C MET A 24 4.55 -18.58 -9.12
N LYS A 25 5.81 -18.90 -8.84
CA LYS A 25 6.78 -17.93 -8.32
C LYS A 25 7.03 -16.77 -9.30
N GLN A 26 7.12 -17.08 -10.60
CA GLN A 26 7.25 -16.05 -11.65
C GLN A 26 5.99 -15.18 -11.74
N MET A 27 4.80 -15.79 -11.70
CA MET A 27 3.53 -15.06 -11.71
C MET A 27 3.43 -14.11 -10.51
N ILE A 28 3.76 -14.57 -9.30
CA ILE A 28 3.77 -13.72 -8.11
C ILE A 28 4.78 -12.58 -8.26
N THR A 29 5.98 -12.85 -8.78
CA THR A 29 7.00 -11.81 -9.00
C THR A 29 6.51 -10.76 -10.01
N ASN A 30 5.83 -11.19 -11.08
CA ASN A 30 5.24 -10.30 -12.08
C ASN A 30 4.06 -9.50 -11.51
N LEU A 31 3.21 -10.13 -10.71
CA LEU A 31 2.13 -9.42 -10.01
C LEU A 31 2.68 -8.41 -9.02
N GLN A 32 3.77 -8.73 -8.30
CA GLN A 32 4.43 -7.79 -7.40
C GLN A 32 5.11 -6.63 -8.15
N SER A 33 5.65 -6.85 -9.35
CA SER A 33 6.23 -5.79 -10.16
C SER A 33 5.16 -4.89 -10.79
N GLN A 34 4.00 -5.45 -11.18
CA GLN A 34 2.85 -4.71 -11.69
C GLN A 34 2.05 -3.99 -10.60
N ASN A 35 1.91 -4.59 -9.41
CA ASN A 35 1.24 -4.01 -8.25
C ASN A 35 2.17 -3.25 -7.31
N LYS A 36 3.46 -3.10 -7.65
CA LYS A 36 4.23 -2.01 -7.06
C LYS A 36 3.44 -0.78 -7.46
N PRO A 37 2.90 0.02 -6.50
CA PRO A 37 2.23 1.24 -6.87
C PRO A 37 3.26 1.98 -7.73
N GLN A 38 3.01 2.05 -9.04
CA GLN A 38 3.59 3.10 -9.84
C GLN A 38 3.24 4.30 -8.99
N LYS A 39 4.24 4.92 -8.37
CA LYS A 39 4.06 6.24 -7.81
C LYS A 39 3.60 7.02 -9.02
N ALA A 40 2.28 7.15 -9.17
CA ALA A 40 1.71 7.96 -10.19
C ALA A 40 2.47 9.27 -10.03
N ASN A 41 2.92 9.86 -11.13
CA ASN A 41 3.54 11.17 -11.08
C ASN A 41 2.45 12.21 -10.75
N THR A 42 1.74 12.03 -9.63
CA THR A 42 0.85 12.96 -8.95
C THR A 42 1.67 13.95 -8.11
N HIS A 43 2.99 13.98 -8.31
CA HIS A 43 3.91 14.98 -7.78
C HIS A 43 3.70 16.31 -8.52
N ILE A 44 2.48 16.82 -8.44
CA ILE A 44 2.04 18.05 -9.07
C ILE A 44 2.59 19.19 -8.19
N PRO A 45 3.57 19.98 -8.67
CA PRO A 45 4.06 21.11 -7.91
C PRO A 45 2.94 22.13 -7.75
N MET A 46 2.76 22.58 -6.52
CA MET A 46 1.76 23.54 -6.11
C MET A 46 2.47 24.78 -5.54
N SER A 47 2.00 25.95 -5.95
CA SER A 47 2.43 27.23 -5.40
C SER A 47 1.94 27.41 -3.95
N VAL A 48 2.49 28.39 -3.23
CA VAL A 48 2.06 28.69 -1.86
C VAL A 48 0.62 29.21 -1.85
N GLU A 49 0.24 29.96 -2.88
CA GLU A 49 -1.11 30.47 -3.13
C GLU A 49 -2.12 29.32 -3.27
N GLU A 50 -1.81 28.36 -4.13
CA GLU A 50 -2.66 27.19 -4.38
C GLU A 50 -2.73 26.29 -3.14
N ALA A 51 -1.62 26.07 -2.44
CA ALA A 51 -1.61 25.28 -1.21
C ALA A 51 -2.41 25.94 -0.08
N SER A 52 -2.36 27.27 0.01
CA SER A 52 -3.18 28.06 0.95
C SER A 52 -4.66 27.89 0.68
N ALA A 53 -5.07 27.93 -0.61
CA ALA A 53 -6.44 27.67 -1.02
C ALA A 53 -6.86 26.21 -0.77
N TYR A 54 -5.97 25.25 -1.07
CA TYR A 54 -6.20 23.82 -0.90
C TYR A 54 -6.44 23.43 0.55
N LEU A 55 -5.52 23.84 1.44
CA LEU A 55 -5.59 23.59 2.87
C LEU A 55 -6.61 24.49 3.59
N LYS A 56 -7.20 25.47 2.87
CA LYS A 56 -8.10 26.49 3.41
C LYS A 56 -7.50 27.22 4.60
N MET A 57 -6.21 27.51 4.54
CA MET A 57 -5.46 28.19 5.60
C MET A 57 -4.86 29.50 5.09
N PRO A 58 -4.84 30.59 5.87
CA PRO A 58 -4.23 31.84 5.45
C PRO A 58 -2.74 31.67 5.12
N MET A 59 -2.23 32.36 4.10
CA MET A 59 -0.83 32.33 3.70
C MET A 59 0.14 32.59 4.86
N ALA A 60 -0.17 33.54 5.73
CA ALA A 60 0.68 33.86 6.89
C ALA A 60 0.87 32.63 7.81
N THR A 61 -0.23 31.91 8.07
CA THR A 61 -0.21 30.68 8.86
C THR A 61 0.53 29.57 8.13
N LEU A 62 0.38 29.48 6.80
CA LEU A 62 1.10 28.51 5.98
C LEU A 62 2.61 28.75 6.05
N TYR A 63 3.07 29.98 5.85
CA TYR A 63 4.48 30.36 6.01
C TYR A 63 5.02 30.07 7.41
N MET A 64 4.26 30.33 8.47
CA MET A 64 4.64 29.99 9.84
C MET A 64 4.83 28.47 10.01
N LYS A 65 3.90 27.67 9.49
CA LYS A 65 3.95 26.20 9.57
C LYS A 65 5.08 25.61 8.72
N LEU A 66 5.38 26.22 7.57
CA LEU A 66 6.52 25.89 6.72
C LEU A 66 7.86 26.22 7.38
N GLY A 67 7.95 27.36 8.06
CA GLY A 67 9.15 27.75 8.84
C GLY A 67 9.44 26.79 9.99
N ASN A 68 8.38 26.29 10.64
CA ASN A 68 8.48 25.34 11.76
C ASN A 68 8.69 23.88 11.30
N GLY A 69 8.70 23.60 10.00
CA GLY A 69 8.82 22.24 9.46
C GLY A 69 7.62 21.33 9.74
N SER A 70 6.46 21.92 10.08
CA SER A 70 5.25 21.15 10.41
C SER A 70 4.51 20.63 9.18
N ILE A 71 4.66 21.30 8.04
CA ILE A 71 4.05 20.94 6.75
C ILE A 71 5.18 20.50 5.81
N PRO A 72 5.02 19.39 5.06
CA PRO A 72 6.02 18.96 4.10
C PRO A 72 6.13 19.98 2.97
N ALA A 73 7.35 20.43 2.72
CA ALA A 73 7.67 21.27 1.58
C ALA A 73 9.13 21.09 1.19
N THR A 74 9.39 21.22 -0.11
CA THR A 74 10.74 21.26 -0.65
C THR A 74 11.15 22.72 -0.82
N LYS A 75 12.38 23.08 -0.43
CA LYS A 75 12.89 24.46 -0.57
C LYS A 75 14.04 24.51 -1.59
N PRO A 76 13.76 24.46 -2.90
CA PRO A 76 14.79 24.68 -3.91
C PRO A 76 15.15 26.18 -3.94
N GLY A 77 16.15 26.57 -3.15
CA GLY A 77 16.62 27.96 -3.06
C GLY A 77 15.76 28.84 -2.13
N LYS A 78 15.23 29.96 -2.65
CA LYS A 78 14.52 30.97 -1.83
C LYS A 78 13.01 30.72 -1.71
N ARG A 79 12.42 29.87 -2.54
CA ARG A 79 10.97 29.62 -2.60
C ARG A 79 10.62 28.25 -2.03
N TYR A 80 9.43 28.13 -1.46
CA TYR A 80 8.84 26.84 -1.09
C TYR A 80 8.14 26.24 -2.31
N CYS A 81 8.37 24.95 -2.53
CA CYS A 81 7.70 24.11 -3.49
C CYS A 81 6.92 23.05 -2.71
N LEU A 82 5.60 23.05 -2.90
CA LEU A 82 4.70 22.10 -2.26
C LEU A 82 4.24 21.08 -3.28
N TYR A 83 3.87 19.90 -2.81
CA TYR A 83 3.33 18.85 -3.66
C TYR A 83 2.02 18.37 -3.09
N GLN A 84 1.03 18.17 -3.95
CA GLN A 84 -0.31 17.84 -3.52
C GLN A 84 -0.36 16.48 -2.79
N ASP A 85 0.32 15.48 -3.32
CA ASP A 85 0.40 14.14 -2.72
C ASP A 85 1.10 14.14 -1.35
N GLU A 86 2.14 14.95 -1.18
CA GLU A 86 2.78 15.16 0.13
C GLU A 86 1.83 15.82 1.13
N LEU A 87 1.05 16.81 0.69
CA LEU A 87 0.03 17.45 1.53
C LEU A 87 -1.09 16.49 1.90
N ASP A 88 -1.56 15.66 0.96
CA ASP A 88 -2.60 14.66 1.20
C ASP A 88 -2.15 13.62 2.21
N LYS A 89 -0.95 13.06 2.02
CA LYS A 89 -0.35 12.11 2.95
C LYS A 89 -0.12 12.73 4.33
N TRP A 90 0.27 14.00 4.38
CA TRP A 90 0.41 14.73 5.64
C TRP A 90 -0.92 14.93 6.35
N LEU A 91 -2.00 15.23 5.62
CA LEU A 91 -3.35 15.32 6.16
C LEU A 91 -3.83 13.97 6.68
N GLU A 92 -3.58 12.88 5.96
CA GLU A 92 -3.90 11.50 6.38
C GLU A 92 -3.18 11.12 7.67
N THR A 93 -1.88 11.44 7.77
CA THR A 93 -1.06 11.12 8.94
C THR A 93 -1.46 11.97 10.16
N ASN A 94 -1.89 13.21 9.96
CA ASN A 94 -2.36 14.10 11.02
C ASN A 94 -3.86 13.97 11.33
N ARG A 95 -4.56 12.98 10.78
CA ARG A 95 -5.95 12.71 11.16
C ARG A 95 -6.01 12.30 12.63
N LYS A 96 -6.79 13.05 13.42
CA LYS A 96 -7.12 12.68 14.81
C LYS A 96 -8.15 11.56 14.88
N ASN A 97 -8.94 11.37 13.82
CA ASN A 97 -9.93 10.30 13.70
C ASN A 97 -9.32 9.13 12.92
N PRO A 98 -9.44 7.87 13.39
CA PRO A 98 -9.00 6.73 12.60
C PRO A 98 -9.68 6.74 11.23
N VAL A 99 -8.92 6.38 10.20
CA VAL A 99 -9.47 6.19 8.85
C VAL A 99 -10.52 5.07 8.95
N PRO A 100 -11.74 5.27 8.42
CA PRO A 100 -12.70 4.17 8.30
C PRO A 100 -12.01 3.05 7.51
N LEU A 101 -11.84 1.88 8.12
CA LEU A 101 -11.24 0.76 7.40
C LEU A 101 -12.13 0.44 6.20
N THR A 102 -11.49 0.09 5.09
CA THR A 102 -12.23 -0.48 3.98
C THR A 102 -12.80 -1.85 4.39
N ALA A 103 -13.90 -2.28 3.77
CA ALA A 103 -14.55 -3.55 4.13
C ALA A 103 -13.59 -4.76 4.05
N GLU A 104 -12.59 -4.69 3.17
CA GLU A 104 -11.53 -5.70 3.05
C GLU A 104 -10.53 -5.66 4.23
N GLU A 105 -10.11 -4.47 4.66
CA GLU A 105 -9.25 -4.30 5.82
C GLU A 105 -9.97 -4.69 7.12
N GLU A 106 -11.26 -4.37 7.26
CA GLU A 106 -12.06 -4.77 8.44
C GLU A 106 -12.13 -6.30 8.54
N ASN A 107 -12.39 -6.97 7.42
CA ASN A 107 -12.46 -8.43 7.36
C ASN A 107 -11.09 -9.05 7.67
N ALA A 108 -10.00 -8.49 7.15
CA ALA A 108 -8.63 -8.93 7.46
C ALA A 108 -8.30 -8.77 8.96
N ALA A 109 -8.70 -7.67 9.59
CA ALA A 109 -8.52 -7.44 11.02
C ALA A 109 -9.33 -8.43 11.87
N ILE A 110 -10.58 -8.71 11.48
CA ILE A 110 -11.43 -9.72 12.12
C ILE A 110 -10.82 -11.13 12.01
N LEU A 111 -10.31 -11.49 10.82
CA LEU A 111 -9.64 -12.77 10.57
C LEU A 111 -8.33 -12.88 11.38
N ALA A 112 -7.54 -11.82 11.48
CA ALA A 112 -6.31 -11.80 12.27
C ALA A 112 -6.56 -11.91 13.79
N GLY A 113 -7.69 -11.36 14.26
CA GLY A 113 -8.15 -11.47 15.65
C GLY A 113 -8.60 -12.88 16.04
N ASN A 114 -9.10 -13.67 15.09
CA ASN A 114 -9.59 -15.04 15.31
C ASN A 114 -8.43 -16.06 15.41
N LYS A 115 -7.70 -16.03 16.54
CA LYS A 115 -6.63 -17.00 16.84
C LYS A 115 -7.13 -18.38 17.29
N ARG A 116 -8.42 -18.54 17.56
CA ARG A 116 -9.00 -19.80 18.03
C ARG A 116 -9.52 -20.61 16.85
N LYS A 117 -8.86 -21.73 16.56
CA LYS A 117 -9.43 -22.76 15.68
C LYS A 117 -10.60 -23.42 16.40
N PRO A 118 -11.76 -23.62 15.74
CA PRO A 118 -12.83 -24.41 16.31
C PRO A 118 -12.29 -25.81 16.64
N LYS A 119 -12.68 -26.34 17.81
CA LYS A 119 -12.33 -27.73 18.17
C LYS A 119 -12.92 -28.66 17.11
N PRO A 120 -12.16 -29.65 16.61
CA PRO A 120 -12.73 -30.66 15.71
C PRO A 120 -13.84 -31.38 16.48
N LEU A 121 -15.07 -31.25 15.98
CA LEU A 121 -16.19 -32.02 16.46
C LEU A 121 -16.11 -33.37 15.73
N ASN A 122 -15.65 -34.40 16.44
CA ASN A 122 -15.76 -35.77 15.96
C ASN A 122 -17.25 -36.14 16.02
N TRP A 123 -17.84 -36.37 14.85
CA TRP A 123 -19.15 -36.98 14.71
C TRP A 123 -19.05 -38.48 14.94
#